data_AF-A0A955Z899-F1
#
_entry.id   AF-A0A955Z899-F1
#
_cell.length_a   1.000
_cell.length_b   1.000
_cell.length_c   1.000
_cell.angle_alpha   90.00
_cell.angle_beta   90.00
_cell.angle_gamma   90.00
#
_symmetry.space_group_name_H-M   'P 1'
#
loop_
_entity.id
_entity.type
_entity.pdbx_description
1 polymer ?
#
loop_
_entity_poly.entity_id
_entity_poly.type
_entity_poly.pdbx_seq_one_letter_code
_entity_poly.pdbx_strand_id
1 'polypeptide(L)'
;MAATDLSRHYSFAEVVLLALTGVPPEPAVGALFARALVASMPVAVGDAPAHAALLARLTGARAPSVAGIAALVAAQGVDALAGTRDALAAWQERGGALPRSLRGSSRRDVAVRRALRDVAREGGLVVPALERAASAEAAVTASFVACGLDAPWQLAAAVTMASLPCSLAEAFASGGVDLRSYPMTLPAFEYTEAPREDAR
;
A
#
# COMPACT_ATOMS: atom_id res chain seq x y z
N MET A 1 14.62 24.62 2.12
CA MET A 1 14.02 24.82 0.79
C MET A 1 12.65 25.47 0.98
N ALA A 2 12.36 26.58 0.29
CA ALA A 2 11.07 27.28 0.47
C ALA A 2 9.93 26.50 -0.21
N ALA A 3 8.70 26.59 0.32
CA ALA A 3 7.54 25.88 -0.26
C ALA A 3 7.30 26.23 -1.74
N THR A 4 7.54 27.50 -2.12
CA THR A 4 7.44 27.97 -3.51
C THR A 4 8.42 27.25 -4.45
N ASP A 5 9.61 26.90 -3.95
CA ASP A 5 10.64 26.23 -4.73
C ASP A 5 10.23 24.78 -5.04
N LEU A 6 9.74 24.07 -4.02
CA LEU A 6 9.19 22.72 -4.15
C LEU A 6 8.08 22.64 -5.21
N SER A 7 7.11 23.56 -5.15
CA SER A 7 5.97 23.57 -6.07
C SER A 7 6.31 23.81 -7.54
N ARG A 8 7.48 24.40 -7.82
CA ARG A 8 7.92 24.72 -9.19
C ARG A 8 8.72 23.60 -9.82
N HIS A 9 9.43 22.82 -9.01
CA HIS A 9 10.43 21.87 -9.49
C HIS A 9 10.08 20.40 -9.25
N TYR A 10 9.11 20.11 -8.38
CA TYR A 10 8.77 18.75 -7.99
C TYR A 10 7.26 18.51 -8.07
N SER A 11 6.89 17.33 -8.56
CA SER A 11 5.55 16.79 -8.42
C SER A 11 5.25 16.42 -6.97
N PHE A 12 3.96 16.25 -6.64
CA PHE A 12 3.56 15.83 -5.29
C PHE A 12 4.27 14.53 -4.84
N ALA A 13 4.40 13.54 -5.74
CA ALA A 13 5.07 12.28 -5.44
C ALA A 13 6.56 12.48 -5.15
N GLU A 14 7.25 13.37 -5.89
CA GLU A 14 8.66 13.67 -5.64
C GLU A 14 8.88 14.45 -4.34
N VAL A 15 7.96 15.35 -3.97
CA VAL A 15 7.97 16.03 -2.67
C VAL A 15 7.83 15.01 -1.54
N VAL A 16 6.91 14.05 -1.69
CA VAL A 16 6.74 12.95 -0.73
C VAL A 16 8.02 12.12 -0.65
N LEU A 17 8.59 11.72 -1.79
CA LEU A 17 9.80 10.92 -1.83
C LEU A 17 10.99 11.63 -1.17
N LEU A 18 11.17 12.91 -1.46
CA LEU A 18 12.17 13.76 -0.82
C LEU A 18 11.95 13.84 0.69
N ALA A 19 10.71 13.98 1.16
CA ALA A 19 10.40 14.03 2.59
C ALA A 19 10.72 12.70 3.30
N LEU A 20 10.52 11.56 2.62
CA LEU A 20 10.79 10.24 3.17
C LEU A 20 12.28 9.89 3.17
N THR A 21 13.02 10.29 2.13
CA THR A 21 14.42 9.88 1.92
C THR A 21 15.45 10.94 2.31
N GLY A 22 15.05 12.22 2.35
CA GLY A 22 15.96 13.36 2.52
C GLY A 22 16.78 13.69 1.27
N VAL A 23 16.57 12.99 0.15
CA VAL A 23 17.36 13.13 -1.08
C VAL A 23 16.46 13.56 -2.24
N PRO A 24 16.82 14.61 -3.02
CA PRO A 24 16.08 14.97 -4.23
C PRO A 24 16.07 13.81 -5.23
N PRO A 25 14.89 13.34 -5.69
CA PRO A 25 14.83 12.21 -6.60
C PRO A 25 15.26 12.62 -8.02
N GLU A 26 15.93 11.71 -8.71
CA GLU A 26 16.07 11.80 -10.16
C GLU A 26 14.69 11.63 -10.83
N PRO A 27 14.45 12.24 -12.02
CA PRO A 27 13.13 12.17 -12.67
C PRO A 27 12.62 10.74 -12.90
N ALA A 28 13.50 9.80 -13.27
CA ALA A 28 13.16 8.39 -13.46
C ALA A 28 12.68 7.73 -12.16
N VAL A 29 13.35 8.03 -11.05
CA VAL A 29 13.00 7.51 -9.72
C VAL A 29 11.68 8.12 -9.25
N GLY A 30 11.49 9.43 -9.45
CA GLY A 30 10.23 10.11 -9.18
C GLY A 30 9.04 9.50 -9.93
N ALA A 31 9.22 9.18 -11.22
CA ALA A 31 8.20 8.54 -12.03
C ALA A 31 7.87 7.11 -11.58
N LEU A 32 8.89 6.31 -11.24
CA LEU A 32 8.69 4.96 -10.70
C LEU A 32 7.96 5.01 -9.36
N PHE A 33 8.35 5.92 -8.47
CA PHE A 33 7.70 6.12 -7.17
C PHE A 33 6.23 6.53 -7.33
N ALA A 34 5.94 7.50 -8.19
CA ALA A 34 4.57 7.91 -8.48
C ALA A 34 3.72 6.73 -8.99
N ARG A 35 4.28 5.89 -9.87
CA ARG A 35 3.58 4.69 -10.37
C ARG A 35 3.38 3.65 -9.28
N ALA A 36 4.36 3.47 -8.38
CA ALA A 36 4.25 2.56 -7.24
C ALA A 36 3.14 3.02 -6.28
N LEU A 37 3.04 4.31 -5.97
CA LEU A 37 1.94 4.87 -5.17
C LEU A 37 0.58 4.54 -5.79
N VAL A 38 0.41 4.76 -7.11
CA VAL A 38 -0.85 4.43 -7.80
C VAL A 38 -1.16 2.93 -7.73
N ALA A 39 -0.15 2.07 -7.88
CA ALA A 39 -0.31 0.62 -7.78
C ALA A 39 -0.65 0.13 -6.36
N SER A 40 -0.32 0.92 -5.33
CA SER A 40 -0.66 0.67 -3.93
C SER A 40 -2.06 1.15 -3.53
N MET A 41 -2.74 1.93 -4.37
CA MET A 41 -4.06 2.46 -4.02
C MET A 41 -5.08 1.32 -3.89
N PRO A 42 -5.98 1.35 -2.89
CA PRO A 42 -7.08 0.41 -2.81
C PRO A 42 -8.00 0.62 -4.02
N VAL A 43 -8.52 -0.47 -4.54
CA VAL A 43 -9.36 -0.52 -5.75
C VAL A 43 -10.79 -0.91 -5.45
N ALA A 44 -11.08 -1.34 -4.22
CA ALA A 44 -12.42 -1.72 -3.80
C ALA A 44 -12.63 -1.51 -2.29
N VAL A 45 -13.89 -1.41 -1.89
CA VAL A 45 -14.32 -1.45 -0.47
C VAL A 45 -13.86 -2.71 0.27
N GLY A 46 -13.52 -3.78 -0.46
CA GLY A 46 -12.95 -5.00 0.14
C GLY A 46 -11.54 -4.82 0.68
N ASP A 47 -10.85 -3.74 0.31
CA ASP A 47 -9.54 -3.41 0.87
C ASP A 47 -9.72 -2.83 2.28
N ALA A 48 -9.00 -3.39 3.26
CA ALA A 48 -9.14 -3.08 4.68
C ALA A 48 -9.22 -1.57 5.02
N PRO A 49 -8.35 -0.67 4.50
CA PRO A 49 -8.45 0.75 4.83
C PRO A 49 -9.72 1.41 4.26
N ALA A 50 -10.16 1.03 3.04
CA ALA A 50 -11.41 1.52 2.46
C ALA A 50 -12.62 0.99 3.23
N HIS A 51 -12.61 -0.29 3.61
CA HIS A 51 -13.63 -0.90 4.44
C HIS A 51 -13.80 -0.20 5.78
N ALA A 52 -12.69 0.00 6.50
CA ALA A 52 -12.71 0.64 7.81
C ALA A 52 -13.16 2.11 7.74
N ALA A 53 -12.73 2.84 6.70
CA ALA A 53 -13.19 4.20 6.44
C ALA A 53 -14.71 4.25 6.21
N LEU A 54 -15.24 3.32 5.41
CA LEU A 54 -16.66 3.20 5.16
C LEU A 54 -17.43 2.89 6.46
N LEU A 55 -17.01 1.90 7.25
CA LEU A 55 -17.65 1.57 8.53
C LEU A 55 -17.65 2.76 9.50
N ALA A 56 -16.53 3.49 9.60
CA ALA A 56 -16.45 4.70 10.39
C ALA A 56 -17.46 5.75 9.90
N ARG A 57 -17.60 5.91 8.59
CA ARG A 57 -18.57 6.84 8.00
C ARG A 57 -20.01 6.43 8.30
N LEU A 58 -20.35 5.15 8.16
CA LEU A 58 -21.69 4.60 8.43
C LEU A 58 -22.12 4.76 9.89
N THR A 59 -21.15 4.74 10.82
CA THR A 59 -21.39 4.96 12.26
C THR A 59 -21.43 6.44 12.65
N GLY A 60 -21.41 7.35 11.67
CA GLY A 60 -21.56 8.80 11.90
C GLY A 60 -20.27 9.52 12.24
N ALA A 61 -19.09 8.91 12.03
CA ALA A 61 -17.82 9.59 12.26
C ALA A 61 -17.67 10.82 11.35
N ARG A 62 -16.99 11.85 11.89
CA ARG A 62 -16.63 13.06 11.14
C ARG A 62 -15.50 12.77 10.16
N ALA A 63 -15.38 13.58 9.10
CA ALA A 63 -14.39 13.35 8.05
C ALA A 63 -12.94 13.18 8.52
N PRO A 64 -12.42 13.98 9.48
CA PRO A 64 -11.08 13.76 10.01
C PRO A 64 -10.91 12.40 10.70
N SER A 65 -11.94 11.92 11.40
CA SER A 65 -11.93 10.61 12.05
C SER A 65 -11.95 9.46 11.04
N VAL A 66 -12.74 9.60 9.96
CA VAL A 66 -12.75 8.64 8.85
C VAL A 66 -11.37 8.54 8.21
N ALA A 67 -10.71 9.67 7.95
CA ALA A 67 -9.34 9.70 7.42
C ALA A 67 -8.33 9.07 8.39
N GLY A 68 -8.41 9.37 9.68
CA GLY A 68 -7.53 8.80 10.69
C GLY A 68 -7.65 7.27 10.80
N ILE A 69 -8.88 6.75 10.73
CA ILE A 69 -9.14 5.30 10.75
C ILE A 69 -8.58 4.63 9.49
N ALA A 70 -8.82 5.22 8.32
CA ALA A 70 -8.27 4.73 7.05
C ALA A 70 -6.73 4.67 7.10
N ALA A 71 -6.10 5.74 7.61
CA ALA A 71 -4.66 5.82 7.75
C ALA A 71 -4.11 4.76 8.72
N LEU A 72 -4.75 4.59 9.88
CA LEU A 72 -4.35 3.60 10.87
C LEU A 72 -4.37 2.18 10.29
N VAL A 73 -5.46 1.81 9.61
CA VAL A 73 -5.60 0.48 9.03
C VAL A 73 -4.63 0.27 7.85
N ALA A 74 -4.39 1.29 7.03
CA ALA A 74 -3.37 1.21 5.99
C ALA A 74 -1.96 1.00 6.58
N ALA A 75 -1.64 1.70 7.67
CA ALA A 75 -0.35 1.59 8.35
C ALA A 75 -0.15 0.21 9.01
N GLN A 76 -1.22 -0.45 9.48
CA GLN A 76 -1.14 -1.81 10.03
C GLN A 76 -0.69 -2.86 8.98
N GLY A 77 -0.84 -2.58 7.69
CA GLY A 77 -0.30 -3.42 6.62
C GLY A 77 1.23 -3.42 6.49
N VAL A 78 1.95 -2.62 7.29
CA VAL A 78 3.41 -2.49 7.21
C VAL A 78 4.15 -3.80 7.46
N ASP A 79 3.67 -4.65 8.37
CA ASP A 79 4.38 -5.88 8.73
C ASP A 79 4.46 -6.85 7.54
N ALA A 80 3.38 -6.93 6.74
CA ALA A 80 3.38 -7.71 5.51
C ALA A 80 4.38 -7.15 4.49
N LEU A 81 4.41 -5.83 4.32
CA LEU A 81 5.36 -5.17 3.41
C LEU A 81 6.81 -5.34 3.85
N ALA A 82 7.08 -5.26 5.15
CA ALA A 82 8.40 -5.49 5.73
C ALA A 82 8.85 -6.93 5.48
N GLY A 83 7.98 -7.91 5.71
CA GLY A 83 8.25 -9.31 5.38
C GLY A 83 8.55 -9.53 3.90
N THR A 84 7.79 -8.89 3.01
CA THR A 84 8.03 -8.93 1.57
C THR A 84 9.37 -8.27 1.19
N ARG A 85 9.72 -7.14 1.79
CA ARG A 85 11.02 -6.46 1.60
C ARG A 85 12.17 -7.36 2.00
N ASP A 86 12.11 -7.96 3.18
CA ASP A 86 13.17 -8.80 3.73
C ASP A 86 13.35 -10.07 2.87
N ALA A 87 12.24 -10.66 2.40
CA ALA A 87 12.27 -11.78 1.48
C ALA A 87 12.88 -11.42 0.11
N LEU A 88 12.62 -10.20 -0.39
CA LEU A 88 13.22 -9.69 -1.63
C LEU A 88 14.73 -9.49 -1.48
N ALA A 89 15.16 -8.85 -0.39
CA ALA A 89 16.59 -8.64 -0.10
C ALA A 89 17.34 -9.98 -0.02
N ALA A 90 16.82 -10.94 0.76
CA ALA A 90 17.40 -12.27 0.88
C ALA A 90 17.40 -13.06 -0.45
N TRP A 91 16.46 -12.80 -1.36
CA TRP A 91 16.48 -13.37 -2.71
C TRP A 91 17.53 -12.70 -3.59
N GLN A 92 17.67 -11.37 -3.55
CA GLN A 92 18.66 -10.63 -4.34
C GLN A 92 20.09 -11.06 -4.01
N GLU A 93 20.40 -11.29 -2.74
CA GLU A 93 21.70 -11.77 -2.29
C GLU A 93 22.01 -13.19 -2.79
N ARG A 94 21.03 -14.09 -2.73
CA ARG A 94 21.21 -15.50 -3.15
C ARG A 94 21.14 -15.69 -4.67
N GLY A 95 20.43 -14.80 -5.37
CA GLY A 95 20.10 -14.95 -6.78
C GLY A 95 19.14 -16.12 -7.07
N GLY A 96 19.09 -16.52 -8.34
CA GLY A 96 18.27 -17.64 -8.79
C GLY A 96 16.77 -17.30 -8.95
N ALA A 97 15.93 -18.32 -8.76
CA ALA A 97 14.48 -18.19 -8.98
C ALA A 97 13.80 -17.48 -7.79
N LEU A 98 12.86 -16.58 -8.11
CA LEU A 98 12.09 -15.84 -7.09
C LEU A 98 11.37 -16.82 -6.13
N PRO A 99 11.36 -16.63 -4.80
CA PRO A 99 10.62 -17.48 -3.86
C PRO A 99 9.13 -17.60 -4.18
N ARG A 100 8.50 -18.74 -3.87
CA ARG A 100 7.06 -18.94 -4.13
C ARG A 100 6.16 -17.89 -3.47
N SER A 101 6.50 -17.45 -2.26
CA SER A 101 5.78 -16.40 -1.52
C SER A 101 5.78 -15.04 -2.23
N LEU A 102 6.79 -14.77 -3.05
CA LEU A 102 6.93 -13.53 -3.81
C LEU A 102 6.38 -13.64 -5.24
N ARG A 103 5.90 -14.83 -5.64
CA ARG A 103 5.38 -15.05 -6.99
C ARG A 103 3.89 -14.74 -7.07
N GLY A 104 3.49 -14.15 -8.19
CA GLY A 104 2.09 -13.92 -8.53
C GLY A 104 1.83 -14.16 -10.01
N SER A 105 0.60 -14.56 -10.32
CA SER A 105 0.16 -14.90 -11.67
C SER A 105 -1.26 -14.43 -11.97
N SER A 106 -1.91 -13.75 -11.02
CA SER A 106 -3.24 -13.18 -11.26
C SER A 106 -3.16 -12.09 -12.33
N ARG A 107 -4.32 -11.77 -12.93
CA ARG A 107 -4.42 -10.65 -13.88
C ARG A 107 -3.92 -9.33 -13.28
N ARG A 108 -4.18 -9.11 -11.99
CA ARG A 108 -3.68 -7.95 -11.23
C ARG A 108 -2.16 -7.95 -11.14
N ASP A 109 -1.54 -9.07 -10.76
CA ASP A 109 -0.08 -9.20 -10.65
C ASP A 109 0.60 -8.86 -11.98
N VAL A 110 0.10 -9.42 -13.07
CA VAL A 110 0.65 -9.19 -14.41
C VAL A 110 0.53 -7.72 -14.81
N ALA A 111 -0.63 -7.09 -14.58
CA ALA A 111 -0.88 -5.70 -14.96
C ALA A 111 -0.01 -4.72 -14.15
N VAL A 112 0.03 -4.87 -12.82
CA VAL A 112 0.83 -4.02 -11.91
C VAL A 112 2.31 -4.14 -12.23
N ARG A 113 2.83 -5.36 -12.30
CA ARG A 113 4.24 -5.61 -12.63
C ARG A 113 4.61 -5.03 -14.00
N ARG A 114 3.75 -5.21 -15.01
CA ARG A 114 4.01 -4.65 -16.35
C ARG A 114 4.10 -3.12 -16.28
N ALA A 115 3.13 -2.46 -15.66
CA ALA A 115 3.12 -1.00 -15.57
C ALA A 115 4.35 -0.44 -14.84
N LEU A 116 4.80 -1.08 -13.76
CA LEU A 116 6.01 -0.68 -13.03
C LEU A 116 7.27 -0.95 -13.85
N ARG A 117 7.34 -2.11 -14.52
CA ARG A 117 8.49 -2.49 -15.35
C ARG A 117 8.66 -1.55 -16.54
N ASP A 118 7.57 -1.17 -17.19
CA ASP A 118 7.62 -0.31 -18.36
C ASP A 118 8.18 1.08 -17.96
N VAL A 119 7.72 1.66 -16.85
CA VAL A 119 8.27 2.92 -16.29
C VAL A 119 9.75 2.78 -15.87
N ALA A 120 10.11 1.69 -15.19
CA ALA A 120 11.49 1.45 -14.78
C ALA A 120 12.43 1.36 -15.99
N ARG A 121 12.02 0.66 -17.06
CA ARG A 121 12.81 0.51 -18.29
C ARG A 121 12.96 1.82 -19.05
N GLU A 122 11.89 2.60 -19.18
CA GLU A 122 11.95 3.93 -19.80
C GLU A 122 12.93 4.85 -19.06
N GLY A 123 13.00 4.74 -17.74
CA GLY A 123 13.94 5.49 -16.89
C GLY A 123 15.33 4.87 -16.74
N GLY A 124 15.63 3.75 -17.38
CA GLY A 124 16.91 3.04 -17.25
C GLY A 124 17.17 2.42 -15.86
N LEU A 125 16.13 2.24 -15.05
CA LEU A 125 16.21 1.66 -13.70
C LEU A 125 16.19 0.12 -13.76
N VAL A 126 17.09 -0.51 -13.00
CA VAL A 126 17.15 -1.97 -12.89
C VAL A 126 16.43 -2.42 -11.62
N VAL A 127 15.26 -3.03 -11.78
CA VAL A 127 14.49 -3.62 -10.66
C VAL A 127 14.31 -5.12 -10.92
N PRO A 128 15.22 -5.99 -10.45
CA PRO A 128 15.25 -7.41 -10.83
C PRO A 128 13.95 -8.18 -10.61
N ALA A 129 13.18 -7.84 -9.57
CA ALA A 129 11.90 -8.47 -9.27
C ALA A 129 10.86 -8.25 -10.39
N LEU A 130 10.89 -7.09 -11.07
CA LEU A 130 9.95 -6.75 -12.13
C LEU A 130 10.16 -7.58 -13.42
N GLU A 131 11.36 -8.12 -13.59
CA GLU A 131 11.72 -9.03 -14.68
C GLU A 131 11.31 -10.49 -14.42
N ARG A 132 10.77 -10.78 -13.23
CA ARG A 132 10.35 -12.12 -12.81
C ARG A 132 8.83 -12.15 -12.60
N ALA A 133 8.29 -13.34 -12.31
CA ALA A 133 6.87 -13.53 -12.00
C ALA A 133 6.49 -13.03 -10.59
N ALA A 134 6.89 -11.80 -10.22
CA ALA A 134 6.57 -11.21 -8.93
C ALA A 134 5.07 -10.95 -8.77
N SER A 135 4.55 -11.11 -7.55
CA SER A 135 3.21 -10.67 -7.17
C SER A 135 3.09 -9.14 -7.25
N ALA A 136 1.87 -8.62 -7.27
CA ALA A 136 1.65 -7.17 -7.24
C ALA A 136 2.32 -6.52 -6.01
N GLU A 137 2.20 -7.14 -4.83
CA GLU A 137 2.84 -6.68 -3.60
C GLU A 137 4.37 -6.68 -3.73
N ALA A 138 4.97 -7.79 -4.18
CA ALA A 138 6.41 -7.87 -4.36
C ALA A 138 6.94 -6.88 -5.41
N ALA A 139 6.19 -6.63 -6.48
CA ALA A 139 6.53 -5.66 -7.51
C ALA A 139 6.51 -4.22 -6.98
N VAL A 140 5.48 -3.86 -6.20
CA VAL A 140 5.35 -2.55 -5.54
C VAL A 140 6.49 -2.36 -4.53
N THR A 141 6.70 -3.32 -3.63
CA THR A 141 7.75 -3.25 -2.61
C THR A 141 9.15 -3.15 -3.23
N ALA A 142 9.44 -3.94 -4.26
CA ALA A 142 10.71 -3.82 -5.00
C ALA A 142 10.89 -2.45 -5.66
N SER A 143 9.80 -1.84 -6.14
CA SER A 143 9.83 -0.50 -6.74
C SER A 143 10.08 0.58 -5.69
N PHE A 144 9.47 0.47 -4.50
CA PHE A 144 9.77 1.39 -3.40
C PHE A 144 11.22 1.29 -2.91
N VAL A 145 11.75 0.07 -2.77
CA VAL A 145 13.17 -0.13 -2.44
C VAL A 145 14.08 0.46 -3.51
N ALA A 146 13.76 0.27 -4.80
CA ALA A 146 14.50 0.90 -5.90
C ALA A 146 14.42 2.44 -5.88
N CYS A 147 13.45 3.02 -5.19
CA CYS A 147 13.34 4.47 -4.97
C CYS A 147 14.03 4.95 -3.68
N GLY A 148 14.72 4.07 -2.93
CA GLY A 148 15.45 4.41 -1.70
C GLY A 148 14.61 4.35 -0.42
N LEU A 149 13.46 3.68 -0.43
CA LEU A 149 12.67 3.43 0.78
C LEU A 149 13.21 2.19 1.52
N ASP A 150 14.27 2.40 2.29
CA ASP A 150 15.01 1.33 2.96
C ASP A 150 14.46 0.98 4.35
N ALA A 151 13.70 1.88 4.99
CA ALA A 151 13.18 1.69 6.33
C ALA A 151 11.69 1.27 6.32
N PRO A 152 11.24 0.39 7.25
CA PRO A 152 9.84 -0.05 7.30
C PRO A 152 8.84 1.11 7.44
N TRP A 153 9.19 2.15 8.21
CA TRP A 153 8.34 3.32 8.39
C TRP A 153 8.17 4.14 7.10
N GLN A 154 9.15 4.15 6.19
CA GLN A 154 9.04 4.83 4.90
C GLN A 154 8.03 4.12 4.00
N LEU A 155 8.08 2.78 3.96
CA LEU A 155 7.11 1.96 3.24
C LEU A 155 5.69 2.15 3.80
N ALA A 156 5.56 2.12 5.13
CA ALA A 156 4.29 2.37 5.81
C ALA A 156 3.72 3.74 5.43
N ALA A 157 4.54 4.79 5.50
CA ALA A 157 4.13 6.14 5.16
C ALA A 157 3.69 6.25 3.70
N ALA A 158 4.48 5.72 2.76
CA ALA A 158 4.15 5.75 1.33
C ALA A 158 2.82 5.04 1.02
N VAL A 159 2.62 3.83 1.54
CA VAL A 159 1.38 3.07 1.32
C VAL A 159 0.18 3.71 2.02
N THR A 160 0.38 4.27 3.22
CA THR A 160 -0.67 5.01 3.93
C THR A 160 -1.13 6.22 3.12
N MET A 161 -0.19 7.03 2.63
CA MET A 161 -0.50 8.19 1.79
C MET A 161 -1.18 7.80 0.47
N ALA A 162 -0.71 6.73 -0.18
CA ALA A 162 -1.34 6.19 -1.38
C ALA A 162 -2.77 5.71 -1.14
N SER A 163 -3.05 5.14 0.03
CA SER A 163 -4.35 4.53 0.33
C SER A 163 -5.45 5.55 0.59
N LEU A 164 -5.09 6.68 1.22
CA LEU A 164 -6.05 7.65 1.72
C LEU A 164 -7.05 8.20 0.68
N PRO A 165 -6.64 8.65 -0.53
CA PRO A 165 -7.56 9.26 -1.47
C PRO A 165 -8.70 8.31 -1.87
N CYS A 166 -8.37 7.07 -2.22
CA CYS A 166 -9.36 6.06 -2.61
C CYS A 166 -10.21 5.62 -1.42
N SER A 167 -9.62 5.38 -0.24
CA SER A 167 -10.38 5.01 0.95
C SER A 167 -11.41 6.08 1.35
N LEU A 168 -11.04 7.36 1.23
CA LEU A 168 -11.95 8.47 1.48
C LEU A 168 -13.01 8.58 0.39
N ALA A 169 -12.64 8.46 -0.88
CA ALA A 169 -13.59 8.50 -1.99
C ALA A 169 -14.67 7.42 -1.82
N GLU A 170 -14.28 6.18 -1.52
CA GLU A 170 -15.20 5.07 -1.24
C GLU A 170 -16.10 5.37 -0.03
N ALA A 171 -15.52 5.81 1.10
CA ALA A 171 -16.30 6.11 2.31
C ALA A 171 -17.35 7.22 2.07
N PHE A 172 -17.03 8.24 1.28
CA PHE A 172 -17.90 9.38 1.02
C PHE A 172 -18.82 9.23 -0.19
N ALA A 173 -18.57 8.27 -1.08
CA ALA A 173 -19.46 7.97 -2.22
C ALA A 173 -20.80 7.37 -1.78
N SER A 174 -20.83 6.66 -0.66
CA SER A 174 -22.03 6.12 -0.02
C SER A 174 -22.90 7.23 0.58
N GLY A 175 -23.73 7.85 -0.26
CA GLY A 175 -24.64 8.96 0.07
C GLY A 175 -25.79 8.61 1.00
N GLY A 176 -25.51 8.17 2.23
CA GLY A 176 -26.53 7.89 3.26
C GLY A 176 -26.90 6.41 3.41
N VAL A 177 -25.97 5.50 3.11
CA VAL A 177 -26.12 4.08 3.44
C VAL A 177 -26.29 3.96 4.96
N ASP A 178 -27.37 3.32 5.41
CA ASP A 178 -27.58 2.95 6.83
C ASP A 178 -26.80 1.65 7.09
N LEU A 179 -26.20 1.52 8.28
CA LEU A 179 -25.55 0.30 8.74
C LEU A 179 -26.44 -0.95 8.54
N ARG A 180 -27.76 -0.77 8.64
CA ARG A 180 -28.76 -1.85 8.39
C ARG A 180 -28.76 -2.40 6.96
N SER A 181 -28.33 -1.60 6.00
CA SER A 181 -28.21 -1.98 4.58
C SER A 181 -26.81 -2.47 4.23
N TYR A 182 -25.86 -2.40 5.17
CA TYR A 182 -24.50 -2.88 4.95
C TYR A 182 -24.49 -4.41 4.97
N PRO A 183 -24.07 -5.08 3.87
CA PRO A 183 -24.06 -6.54 3.80
C PRO A 183 -22.95 -7.09 4.71
N MET A 184 -23.28 -7.29 5.98
CA MET A 184 -22.45 -8.06 6.92
C MET A 184 -22.75 -9.54 6.71
N THR A 185 -22.31 -10.11 5.59
CA THR A 185 -22.21 -11.56 5.47
C THR A 185 -20.98 -12.00 6.26
N LEU A 186 -21.09 -11.96 7.58
CA LEU A 186 -20.06 -12.49 8.46
C LEU A 186 -20.06 -14.02 8.33
N PRO A 187 -18.88 -14.68 8.29
CA PRO A 187 -18.80 -16.12 8.48
C PRO A 187 -19.57 -16.51 9.75
N ALA A 188 -20.18 -17.69 9.78
CA ALA A 188 -20.75 -18.21 11.02
C ALA A 188 -19.63 -18.31 12.07
N PHE A 189 -19.73 -17.55 13.15
CA PHE A 189 -18.83 -17.66 14.29
C PHE A 189 -19.52 -18.52 15.36
N GLU A 190 -18.83 -19.57 15.79
CA GLU A 190 -19.27 -20.39 16.91
C GLU A 190 -18.60 -19.85 18.18
N TYR A 191 -19.39 -19.43 19.17
CA TYR A 191 -18.85 -19.04 20.47
C TYR A 191 -18.45 -20.30 21.23
N THR A 192 -17.15 -20.59 21.30
CA THR A 192 -16.64 -21.56 22.26
C THR A 192 -16.60 -20.89 23.63
N GLU A 193 -17.48 -21.27 24.55
CA GLU A 193 -17.34 -20.90 25.96
C GLU A 193 -15.97 -21.39 26.45
N ALA A 194 -15.15 -20.49 26.99
CA ALA A 194 -13.93 -20.88 27.67
C ALA A 194 -14.32 -21.78 28.86
N PRO A 195 -13.56 -22.87 29.15
CA PRO A 195 -13.81 -23.68 30.32
C PRO A 195 -13.84 -22.77 31.55
N ARG A 196 -14.91 -22.84 32.35
CA ARG A 196 -14.92 -22.17 33.65
C ARG A 196 -13.74 -22.72 34.45
N GLU A 197 -12.76 -21.87 34.75
CA GLU A 197 -11.82 -22.15 35.82
C GLU A 197 -12.63 -22.19 37.11
N ASP A 198 -13.05 -23.39 37.50
CA ASP A 198 -13.64 -23.63 38.81
C ASP A 198 -12.61 -23.19 39.85
N ALA A 199 -12.89 -22.03 40.45
CA ALA A 199 -12.07 -21.43 41.50
C ALA A 199 -11.90 -22.44 42.65
N ARG A 200 -10.65 -22.82 42.91
CA ARG A 200 -10.24 -23.53 44.12
C ARG A 200 -10.08 -22.56 45.28
#